data_AF-A0A7Y0H0J3-F1
#
_entry.id   AF-A0A7Y0H0J3-F1
#
_cell.length_a   1.000
_cell.length_b   1.000
_cell.length_c   1.000
_cell.angle_alpha   90.00
_cell.angle_beta   90.00
_cell.angle_gamma   90.00
#
_symmetry.space_group_name_H-M   'P 1'
#
loop_
_entity.id
_entity.type
_entity.pdbx_description
1 polymer ?
#
loop_
_entity_poly.entity_id
_entity_poly.type
_entity_poly.pdbx_seq_one_letter_code
_entity_poly.pdbx_strand_id
1 'polypeptide(L)' 'MSFQPSAPAMIAHSAIIRDIKDLDGKYFVQEQIKLATTAGSGWVNFRWPNPVSKDVESKTVYIERVDELLIGGGIYKK' A
#
# COMPACT_ATOMS: atom_id res chain seq x y z
N MET A 1 -6.09 12.59 -0.84
CA MET A 1 -5.23 12.39 0.34
C MET A 1 -5.18 10.90 0.66
N SER A 2 -4.01 10.34 0.99
CA SER A 2 -3.85 8.95 1.46
C SER A 2 -3.73 8.94 2.98
N PHE A 3 -4.53 8.11 3.66
CA PHE A 3 -4.52 7.99 5.13
C PHE A 3 -4.16 6.55 5.52
N GLN A 4 -3.02 6.37 6.21
CA GLN A 4 -2.59 5.08 6.74
C GLN A 4 -2.38 5.19 8.26
N PRO A 5 -3.27 4.61 9.09
CA PRO A 5 -3.19 4.71 10.55
C PRO A 5 -1.88 4.21 11.16
N SER A 6 -1.27 3.20 10.55
CA SER A 6 -0.02 2.58 11.03
C SER A 6 1.25 3.32 10.58
N ALA A 7 1.14 4.38 9.78
CA ALA A 7 2.27 5.17 9.29
C ALA A 7 1.85 6.65 9.15
N PRO A 8 1.78 7.41 10.25
CA PRO A 8 1.26 8.78 10.26
C PRO A 8 2.02 9.75 9.35
N ALA A 9 3.33 9.51 9.13
CA ALA A 9 4.16 10.32 8.24
C ALA A 9 3.79 10.19 6.74
N MET A 10 2.98 9.19 6.37
CA MET A 10 2.53 8.97 5.00
C MET A 10 1.32 9.85 4.62
N ILE A 11 0.84 10.66 5.56
CA ILE A 11 -0.25 11.62 5.37
C ILE A 11 0.35 12.90 4.77
N ALA A 12 0.50 12.98 3.45
CA ALA A 12 0.41 14.25 2.68
C ALA A 12 0.91 14.17 1.22
N HIS A 13 1.78 13.24 0.84
CA HIS A 13 2.51 13.40 -0.44
C HIS A 13 2.21 12.29 -1.45
N SER A 14 1.06 12.38 -2.14
CA SER A 14 0.61 11.44 -3.18
C SER A 14 1.61 11.18 -4.31
N ALA A 15 2.50 12.14 -4.59
CA ALA A 15 3.57 11.98 -5.59
C ALA A 15 4.73 11.12 -5.09
N ILE A 16 5.16 11.28 -3.84
CA ILE A 16 6.33 10.58 -3.28
C ILE A 16 6.03 9.09 -3.07
N ILE A 17 4.78 8.74 -2.74
CA ILE A 17 4.38 7.35 -2.47
C ILE A 17 4.48 6.43 -3.68
N ARG A 18 4.29 6.96 -4.91
CA ARG A 18 4.28 6.15 -6.14
C ARG A 18 5.67 5.59 -6.49
N ASP A 19 6.72 6.23 -6.00
CA ASP A 19 8.10 5.83 -6.27
C ASP A 19 8.73 5.03 -5.12
N ILE A 20 7.96 4.75 -4.05
CA ILE A 20 8.43 3.90 -2.97
C ILE A 20 8.47 2.46 -3.45
N LYS A 21 9.64 1.87 -3.31
CA LYS A 21 9.89 0.45 -3.50
C LYS A 21 9.86 -0.26 -2.16
N ASP A 22 9.36 -1.49 -2.15
CA ASP A 22 9.70 -2.40 -1.07
C ASP A 22 11.15 -2.91 -1.20
N LEU A 23 11.53 -3.82 -0.30
CA LEU A 23 12.87 -4.41 -0.26
C LEU A 23 13.20 -5.32 -1.44
N ASP A 24 12.21 -5.79 -2.18
CA ASP A 24 12.39 -6.50 -3.45
C ASP A 24 12.52 -5.56 -4.64
N GLY A 25 12.49 -4.24 -4.39
CA GLY A 25 12.47 -3.23 -5.45
C GLY A 25 11.09 -3.06 -6.08
N LYS A 26 10.03 -3.62 -5.49
CA LYS A 26 8.68 -3.63 -6.07
C LYS A 26 7.96 -2.31 -5.79
N TYR A 27 7.47 -1.66 -6.83
CA TYR A 27 6.60 -0.48 -6.73
C TYR A 27 5.18 -0.87 -6.32
N PHE A 28 5.00 -1.23 -5.05
CA PHE A 28 3.72 -1.72 -4.52
C PHE A 28 2.59 -0.70 -4.67
N VAL A 29 2.85 0.61 -4.61
CA VAL A 29 1.82 1.64 -4.84
C VAL A 29 1.38 1.70 -6.29
N GLN A 30 2.30 1.54 -7.25
CA GLN A 30 1.95 1.53 -8.68
C GLN A 30 1.13 0.29 -9.02
N GLU A 31 1.45 -0.85 -8.43
CA GLU A 31 0.68 -2.08 -8.60
C GLU A 31 -0.74 -1.94 -8.03
N GLN A 32 -0.90 -1.32 -6.86
CA GLN A 32 -2.22 -1.01 -6.30
C GLN A 32 -3.04 -0.09 -7.22
N ILE A 33 -2.42 0.99 -7.73
CA ILE A 33 -3.08 1.88 -8.69
C ILE A 33 -3.45 1.12 -9.96
N LYS A 34 -2.53 0.34 -10.52
CA LYS A 34 -2.77 -0.46 -11.73
C LYS A 34 -3.95 -1.40 -11.52
N LEU A 35 -3.91 -2.20 -10.45
CA LEU A 35 -4.96 -3.17 -10.11
C LEU A 35 -6.32 -2.48 -9.92
N ALA A 36 -6.35 -1.35 -9.22
CA ALA A 36 -7.58 -0.59 -9.02
C ALA A 36 -8.11 0.08 -10.31
N THR A 37 -7.21 0.44 -11.25
CA THR A 37 -7.61 0.95 -12.58
C THR A 37 -8.03 -0.14 -13.56
N THR A 38 -7.48 -1.35 -13.45
CA THR A 38 -7.74 -2.43 -14.42
C THR A 38 -8.87 -3.35 -13.98
N ALA A 39 -8.87 -3.76 -12.71
CA ALA A 39 -9.82 -4.73 -12.17
C ALA A 39 -10.86 -4.09 -11.24
N GLY A 40 -10.67 -2.84 -10.84
CA GLY A 40 -11.52 -2.15 -9.86
C GLY A 40 -11.19 -2.52 -8.41
N SER A 41 -10.87 -3.78 -8.13
CA SER A 41 -10.45 -4.23 -6.80
C SER A 41 -9.53 -5.45 -6.80
N GLY A 42 -8.96 -5.78 -5.64
CA GLY A 42 -8.17 -6.99 -5.43
C GLY A 42 -7.03 -6.84 -4.43
N TRP A 43 -6.20 -7.87 -4.36
CA TRP A 43 -5.17 -8.03 -3.32
C TRP A 43 -3.77 -7.75 -3.86
N VAL A 44 -3.00 -6.97 -3.12
CA VAL A 44 -1.58 -6.69 -3.38
C VAL A 44 -0.77 -7.18 -2.20
N ASN A 45 0.24 -8.00 -2.48
CA ASN A 45 1.19 -8.50 -1.50
C ASN A 45 2.52 -7.76 -1.67
N PHE A 46 3.02 -7.19 -0.58
CA PHE A 46 4.32 -6.51 -0.55
C PHE A 46 4.93 -6.61 0.84
N ARG A 47 6.24 -6.41 0.94
CA ARG A 47 6.92 -6.41 2.24
C ARG A 47 6.99 -4.99 2.79
N TRP A 48 6.64 -4.81 4.06
CA TRP A 48 6.66 -3.49 4.69
C TRP A 48 7.36 -3.55 6.04
N PRO A 49 8.28 -2.61 6.34
CA PRO A 49 8.89 -2.53 7.66
C PRO A 49 7.82 -2.22 8.70
N ASN A 50 7.68 -3.10 9.69
CA ASN A 50 6.78 -2.86 10.81
C ASN A 50 7.45 -1.84 11.75
N PRO A 51 6.82 -0.69 12.04
CA PRO A 51 7.41 0.34 12.90
C PRO A 51 7.59 -0.12 14.36
N VAL A 52 6.92 -1.20 14.78
CA VAL A 52 6.98 -1.74 16.15
C VAL A 52 8.08 -2.78 16.30
N SER A 53 8.14 -3.79 15.41
CA SER A 53 9.17 -4.85 15.50
C SER A 53 10.48 -4.49 14.80
N LYS A 54 10.48 -3.48 13.92
CA LYS A 54 11.56 -3.16 12.96
C LYS A 54 11.86 -4.28 11.96
N ASP A 55 11.11 -5.37 12.01
CA ASP A 55 11.20 -6.46 11.06
C ASP A 55 10.42 -6.14 9.79
N VAL A 56 10.89 -6.78 8.72
CA VAL A 56 10.28 -6.71 7.40
C VAL A 56 9.23 -7.80 7.34
N GLU A 57 7.97 -7.41 7.43
CA GLU A 57 6.87 -8.36 7.43
C GLU A 57 6.17 -8.39 6.07
N SER A 58 5.66 -9.56 5.71
CA SER A 58 4.81 -9.72 4.54
C SER A 58 3.44 -9.12 4.83
N LYS A 59 3.06 -8.09 4.08
CA LYS A 59 1.77 -7.42 4.19
C LYS A 59 0.93 -7.74 2.97
N THR A 60 -0.33 -8.05 3.22
CA THR A 60 -1.35 -8.23 2.20
C THR A 60 -2.34 -7.10 2.33
N VAL A 61 -2.53 -6.31 1.28
CA VAL A 61 -3.45 -5.17 1.25
C VAL A 61 -4.51 -5.41 0.19
N TYR A 62 -5.77 -5.33 0.58
CA TYR A 62 -6.88 -5.25 -0.35
C TYR A 62 -7.06 -3.79 -0.75
N ILE A 63 -7.19 -3.54 -2.05
CA ILE A 63 -7.48 -2.23 -2.61
C ILE A 63 -8.76 -2.31 -3.41
N GLU A 64 -9.59 -1.29 -3.27
CA GLU A 64 -10.80 -1.10 -4.04
C GLU A 64 -10.93 0.34 -4.48
N ARG A 65 -11.27 0.54 -5.74
CA ARG A 65 -11.62 1.85 -6.29
C ARG A 65 -13.09 2.11 -6.06
N VAL A 66 -13.38 3.18 -5.35
CA VAL A 66 -14.73 3.72 -5.15
C VAL A 66 -14.73 5.12 -5.74
N ASP A 67 -15.38 5.28 -6.89
CA ASP A 67 -15.40 6.52 -7.68
C ASP A 67 -13.98 7.04 -8.02
N GLU A 68 -13.61 8.19 -7.45
CA GLU A 68 -12.30 8.83 -7.58
C GLU A 68 -11.35 8.50 -6.41
N LEU A 69 -11.79 7.67 -5.46
CA LEU A 69 -11.04 7.29 -4.27
C LEU A 69 -10.49 5.86 -4.41
N LEU A 70 -9.28 5.66 -3.89
CA LEU A 70 -8.71 4.34 -3.65
C LEU A 70 -8.75 4.07 -2.15
N ILE A 71 -9.52 3.05 -1.78
CA ILE A 71 -9.66 2.62 -0.40
C ILE A 71 -8.86 1.33 -0.23
N GLY A 72 -8.08 1.25 0.85
CA GLY A 72 -7.19 0.13 1.10
C GLY A 72 -7.17 -0.34 2.55
N GLY A 73 -7.30 -1.64 2.75
CA GLY A 73 -7.23 -2.30 4.05
C GLY A 73 -6.16 -3.38 4.05
N GLY A 74 -5.23 -3.34 5.00
CA GLY A 74 -4.07 -4.23 5.05
C GLY A 74 -4.04 -5.12 6.29
N ILE A 75 -3.64 -6.37 6.08
CA ILE A 75 -3.33 -7.34 7.14
C ILE A 75 -1.86 -7.75 7.04
N TYR A 76 -1.20 -7.88 8.18
CA TYR A 76 0.14 -8.46 8.27
C TYR A 76 0.00 -9.98 8.35
N LYS A 77 0.71 -10.71 7.48
CA LYS A 77 0.86 -12.16 7.66
C LYS A 77 1.86 -12.39 8.79
N LYS A 78 1.36 -12.99 9.87
CA LYS A 78 2.13 -13.42 11.03
C LYS A 78 2.97 -14.64 10.71
#